data_AF-A0A1H6HU98-F1
#
_entry.id   AF-A0A1H6HU98-F1
#
_cell.length_a   1.000
_cell.length_b   1.000
_cell.length_c   1.000
_cell.angle_alpha   90.00
_cell.angle_beta   90.00
_cell.angle_gamma   90.00
#
_symmetry.space_group_name_H-M   'P 1'
#
loop_
_entity.id
_entity.type
_entity.pdbx_description
1 polymer ?
#
loop_
_entity_poly.entity_id
_entity_poly.type
_entity_poly.pdbx_seq_one_letter_code
_entity_poly.pdbx_strand_id
1 'polypeptide(L)' 'MVKDFMIDSLKKHISLGIDTSEVFVLGKKNADFIQKLNREAKLFDELKILEHPRYIQQYKSKEKQLYIDKYILTLNNLDK' A
#
# COMPACT_ATOMS: atom_id res chain seq x y z
N MET A 1 -7.56 11.88 16.84
CA MET A 1 -7.00 11.20 18.03
C MET A 1 -6.33 9.85 17.76
N VAL A 2 -6.36 9.28 16.54
CA VAL A 2 -5.62 8.01 16.24
C VAL A 2 -4.38 8.19 15.37
N LYS A 3 -4.15 9.39 14.84
CA LYS A 3 -3.10 9.68 13.86
C LYS A 3 -1.69 9.41 14.41
N ASP A 4 -1.41 9.94 15.60
CA ASP A 4 -0.09 9.81 16.22
C ASP A 4 0.22 8.35 16.53
N PHE A 5 -0.79 7.59 16.99
CA PHE A 5 -0.69 6.16 17.19
C PHE A 5 -0.39 5.39 15.89
N MET A 6 -0.99 5.80 14.76
CA MET A 6 -0.71 5.18 13.46
C MET A 6 0.73 5.46 13.00
N ILE A 7 1.21 6.70 13.15
CA ILE A 7 2.60 7.05 12.80
C ILE A 7 3.57 6.27 13.68
N ASP A 8 3.34 6.20 14.99
CA ASP A 8 4.18 5.47 15.93
C ASP A 8 4.20 3.96 15.61
N SER A 9 3.03 3.38 15.28
CA SER A 9 2.93 1.98 14.87
C SER A 9 3.71 1.70 13.59
N LEU A 10 3.61 2.57 12.57
CA LEU A 10 4.37 2.43 11.32
C LEU A 10 5.88 2.53 11.57
N LYS A 11 6.33 3.49 12.40
CA LYS A 11 7.74 3.62 12.78
C LYS A 11 8.27 2.37 13.46
N LYS A 12 7.49 1.74 14.35
CA LYS A 12 7.86 0.46 14.99
C LYS A 12 8.01 -0.66 13.98
N HIS A 13 7.15 -0.74 12.96
CA HIS A 13 7.28 -1.76 11.92
C HIS A 13 8.52 -1.51 11.06
N ILE A 14 8.80 -0.26 10.69
CA ILE A 14 10.01 0.11 9.94
C ILE A 14 11.27 -0.25 10.73
N SER A 15 11.24 -0.08 12.06
CA SER A 15 12.37 -0.43 12.93
C SER A 15 12.73 -1.92 12.94
N LEU A 16 11.88 -2.80 12.39
CA LEU A 16 12.17 -4.23 12.19
C LEU A 16 13.14 -4.49 11.02
N GLY A 17 13.61 -3.46 10.33
CA GLY A 17 14.53 -3.60 9.19
C GLY A 17 13.82 -3.81 7.85
N ILE A 18 12.60 -3.28 7.72
CA ILE A 18 11.82 -3.34 6.48
C ILE A 18 12.34 -2.27 5.52
N ASP A 19 12.43 -2.61 4.23
CA ASP A 19 12.73 -1.64 3.18
C ASP A 19 11.58 -0.62 3.03
N THR A 20 11.93 0.67 3.09
CA THR A 20 10.99 1.79 2.96
C THR A 20 11.08 2.52 1.61
N SER A 21 11.91 2.02 0.68
CA SER A 21 12.06 2.61 -0.66
C SER A 21 10.75 2.57 -1.43
N GLU A 22 10.01 1.46 -1.35
CA GLU A 22 8.73 1.30 -2.03
C GLU A 22 7.72 0.60 -1.12
N VAL A 23 6.55 1.22 -0.96
CA VAL A 23 5.44 0.64 -0.19
C VAL A 23 4.20 0.46 -1.05
N PHE A 24 3.57 -0.70 -0.92
CA PHE A 24 2.32 -1.02 -1.60
C PHE A 24 1.12 -0.75 -0.69
N VAL A 25 0.25 0.16 -1.10
CA VAL A 25 -0.97 0.52 -0.38
C VAL A 25 -2.18 -0.09 -1.07
N LEU A 26 -2.90 -0.91 -0.32
CA LEU A 26 -4.09 -1.60 -0.82
C LEU A 26 -5.33 -0.70 -0.67
N GLY A 27 -5.81 -0.19 -1.80
CA GLY A 27 -7.04 0.58 -1.94
C GLY A 27 -6.82 2.10 -2.01
N LYS A 28 -7.55 2.75 -2.92
CA LYS A 28 -7.43 4.20 -3.20
C LYS A 28 -7.66 5.08 -1.97
N LYS A 29 -8.73 4.83 -1.21
CA LYS A 29 -9.01 5.60 0.02
C LYS A 29 -7.90 5.47 1.06
N ASN A 30 -7.28 4.30 1.15
CA ASN A 30 -6.18 4.07 2.08
C ASN A 30 -4.93 4.80 1.61
N ALA A 31 -4.64 4.77 0.30
CA ALA A 31 -3.53 5.51 -0.30
C ALA A 31 -3.64 7.02 -0.03
N ASP A 32 -4.81 7.62 -0.19
CA ASP A 32 -5.03 9.05 0.11
C ASP A 32 -4.70 9.38 1.58
N PHE A 33 -4.96 8.44 2.49
CA PHE A 33 -4.69 8.60 3.91
C PHE A 33 -3.20 8.41 4.25
N ILE A 34 -2.60 7.32 3.77
CA ILE A 34 -1.17 7.05 3.95
C ILE A 34 -0.32 8.15 3.31
N GLN A 35 -0.72 8.69 2.16
CA GLN A 35 -0.01 9.79 1.50
C GLN A 35 0.00 11.05 2.39
N LYS A 36 -1.11 11.36 3.08
CA LYS A 36 -1.15 12.48 4.03
C LYS A 36 -0.22 12.25 5.22
N LEU A 37 -0.20 11.03 5.78
CA LEU A 37 0.74 10.67 6.84
C LEU A 37 2.19 10.77 6.37
N ASN A 38 2.47 10.25 5.17
CA ASN A 38 3.82 10.21 4.63
C ASN A 38 4.37 11.61 4.32
N ARG A 39 3.52 12.56 3.90
CA ARG A 39 3.93 13.96 3.73
C ARG A 39 4.45 14.61 5.01
N GLU A 40 3.91 14.20 6.16
CA GLU A 40 4.29 14.76 7.46
C GLU A 40 5.45 14.01 8.10
N ALA A 41 5.41 12.68 8.07
CA ALA A 41 6.35 11.83 8.79
C ALA A 41 7.50 11.30 7.92
N LYS A 42 7.43 11.44 6.59
CA LYS A 42 8.43 10.99 5.59
C LYS A 42 8.91 9.55 5.86
N LEU A 43 7.97 8.62 5.86
CA LEU A 43 8.18 7.22 6.24
C LEU A 43 8.63 6.34 5.06
N PHE A 44 8.21 6.67 3.83
CA PHE A 44 8.45 5.89 2.62
C PHE A 44 8.85 6.80 1.45
N ASP A 45 9.66 6.31 0.53
CA ASP A 45 10.11 7.09 -0.64
C ASP A 45 9.06 7.05 -1.77
N GLU A 46 8.61 5.86 -2.16
CA GLU A 46 7.59 5.65 -3.19
C GLU A 46 6.35 4.93 -2.65
N LEU A 47 5.16 5.42 -3.02
CA LEU A 47 3.89 4.78 -2.71
C LEU A 47 3.24 4.25 -3.98
N LYS A 48 3.17 2.92 -4.11
CA LYS A 48 2.42 2.25 -5.17
C LYS A 48 1.05 1.82 -4.66
N ILE A 49 0.02 1.99 -5.49
CA ILE A 49 -1.37 1.74 -5.11
C ILE A 49 -1.88 0.51 -5.87
N LEU A 50 -2.42 -0.45 -5.13
CA LEU A 50 -3.07 -1.64 -5.68
C LEU A 50 -4.53 -1.70 -5.23
N GLU A 51 -5.41 -2.26 -6.05
CA GLU A 51 -6.82 -2.42 -5.73
C GLU A 51 -7.01 -3.39 -4.58
N HIS A 52 -7.69 -2.97 -3.52
CA HIS A 52 -7.83 -3.80 -2.32
C HIS A 52 -8.53 -5.15 -2.61
N PRO A 53 -8.05 -6.30 -2.07
CA PRO A 53 -8.64 -7.62 -2.34
C PRO A 53 -10.14 -7.71 -2.05
N ARG A 54 -10.61 -7.10 -0.95
CA ARG A 54 -12.06 -6.95 -0.66
C ARG A 54 -12.83 -6.30 -1.83
N TYR A 55 -12.32 -5.22 -2.42
CA TYR A 55 -12.99 -4.57 -3.54
C TYR A 55 -13.04 -5.50 -4.76
N ILE A 56 -11.92 -6.17 -5.05
CA ILE A 56 -11.84 -7.11 -6.17
C ILE A 56 -12.87 -8.23 -5.98
N GLN A 57 -12.88 -8.87 -4.82
CA GLN A 57 -13.76 -9.99 -4.53
C GLN A 57 -15.25 -9.60 -4.51
N GLN A 58 -15.59 -8.39 -4.06
CA GLN A 58 -16.99 -7.96 -3.95
C GLN A 58 -17.56 -7.44 -5.28
N TYR A 59 -16.78 -6.71 -6.08
CA TYR A 59 -17.30 -5.97 -7.24
C TYR A 59 -16.71 -6.42 -8.58
N LYS A 60 -15.57 -7.11 -8.55
CA LYS A 60 -14.74 -7.41 -9.72
C LYS A 60 -14.31 -8.88 -9.77
N SER A 61 -15.10 -9.76 -9.16
CA SER A 61 -14.78 -11.18 -9.01
C SER A 61 -14.60 -11.92 -10.34
N LYS A 62 -15.31 -11.48 -11.40
CA LYS A 62 -15.16 -12.00 -12.77
C LYS A 62 -13.81 -11.66 -13.40
N GLU A 63 -13.20 -10.55 -12.98
CA GLU A 63 -11.92 -10.04 -13.49
C GLU A 63 -10.76 -10.43 -12.55
N LYS A 64 -10.97 -11.38 -11.63
CA LYS A 64 -10.00 -11.73 -10.59
C LYS A 64 -8.61 -12.04 -11.13
N GLN A 65 -8.51 -12.81 -12.22
CA GLN A 65 -7.22 -13.19 -12.79
C GLN A 65 -6.41 -11.96 -13.22
N LEU A 66 -7.05 -10.98 -13.88
CA LEU A 66 -6.42 -9.72 -14.27
C LEU A 66 -5.77 -9.01 -13.07
N TYR A 67 -6.45 -8.97 -11.92
CA TYR A 67 -5.90 -8.35 -10.72
C TYR A 67 -4.79 -9.18 -10.08
N ILE A 68 -4.86 -10.52 -10.12
CA ILE A 68 -3.76 -11.38 -9.65
C ILE A 68 -2.51 -11.13 -10.50
N ASP A 69 -2.67 -11.12 -11.82
CA ASP A 69 -1.56 -10.88 -12.76
C ASP A 69 -0.93 -9.51 -12.50
N LYS A 70 -1.76 -8.47 -12.35
CA LYS A 70 -1.31 -7.12 -11.97
C LYS A 70 -0.51 -7.12 -10.66
N TYR A 71 -1.00 -7.80 -9.62
CA TYR A 71 -0.27 -7.89 -8.35
C TYR A 71 1.09 -8.56 -8.52
N ILE A 72 1.15 -9.67 -9.25
CA ILE A 72 2.40 -10.41 -9.49
C ILE A 72 3.39 -9.56 -10.26
N LEU A 73 2.96 -8.90 -11.33
CA LEU A 73 3.84 -8.04 -12.14
C LEU A 73 4.37 -6.86 -11.31
N THR A 74 3.49 -6.21 -10.54
CA THR A 74 3.84 -5.05 -9.73
C THR A 74 4.81 -5.41 -8.60
N LEU A 75 4.56 -6.51 -7.88
CA LEU A 75 5.40 -6.96 -6.76
C LEU A 75 6.76 -7.51 -7.21
N ASN A 76 6.85 -8.06 -8.43
CA ASN A 76 8.12 -8.53 -9.00
C ASN A 76 8.88 -7.43 -9.77
N ASN A 77 8.40 -6.18 -9.75
CA ASN A 77 8.96 -5.07 -10.53
C ASN A 77 9.03 -5.34 -12.05
N LEU A 78 8.12 -6.17 -12.57
CA LEU A 78 8.03 -6.53 -13.99
C LEU A 78 7.14 -5.57 -14.79
N ASP A 79 6.45 -4.66 -14.11
CA ASP A 79 5.63 -3.59 -14.71
C ASP A 79 6.45 -2.33 -15.10
N LYS A 80 7.79 -2.42 -15.11
CA LYS A 80 8.69 -1.29 -15.46
C LYS A 80 8.99 -1.20 -16.95
#